data_AF-A0A0B6Y3X4-F1
#
_entry.id   AF-A0A0B6Y3X4-F1
#
_cell.length_a   1.000
_cell.length_b   1.000
_cell.length_c   1.000
_cell.angle_alpha   90.00
_cell.angle_beta   90.00
_cell.angle_gamma   90.00
#
_symmetry.space_group_name_H-M   'P 1'
#
loop_
_entity.id
_entity.type
_entity.pdbx_description
1 polymer ?
#
loop_
_entity_poly.entity_id
_entity_poly.type
_entity_poly.pdbx_seq_one_letter_code
_entity_poly.pdbx_strand_id
1 'polypeptide(L)'
;IHMENKKTVISFPRNRYNDVMKAVRNSNEHVMALGSSFSLEADSHLVCIQNEDGNYQTQAINIQNKPRLVTGASFVVFNGALKSSTGLKAKSSIVEDGLMVQVLPEALISIKDAIKNMTDHVIQCGPVDTSTTDETVELRWVDNDRNFNIGVKSYIDETPLEGLESVSVKCPTDFLGDTLAL
;
A
#
# COMPACT_ATOMS: atom_id res chain seq x y z
N ILE A 1 2.84 1.85 -2.93
CA ILE A 1 3.91 2.41 -2.07
C ILE A 1 5.05 2.76 -3.00
N HIS A 2 5.57 3.97 -2.95
CA HIS A 2 6.65 4.46 -3.80
C HIS A 2 7.76 5.03 -2.92
N MET A 3 8.94 4.44 -2.99
CA MET A 3 10.13 4.86 -2.27
C MET A 3 11.05 5.62 -3.22
N GLU A 4 11.27 6.89 -2.93
CA GLU A 4 12.15 7.83 -3.61
C GLU A 4 13.30 8.25 -2.68
N ASN A 5 14.21 9.10 -3.17
CA ASN A 5 15.30 9.61 -2.34
C ASN A 5 14.78 10.46 -1.17
N LYS A 6 14.91 9.95 0.06
CA LYS A 6 14.44 10.57 1.32
C LYS A 6 12.94 10.82 1.40
N LYS A 7 12.15 10.23 0.51
CA LYS A 7 10.70 10.39 0.49
C LYS A 7 10.04 9.07 0.16
N THR A 8 9.06 8.69 0.97
CA THR A 8 8.23 7.52 0.73
C THR A 8 6.77 7.96 0.66
N VAL A 9 6.07 7.49 -0.35
CA VAL A 9 4.67 7.85 -0.63
C VAL A 9 3.79 6.61 -0.55
N ILE A 10 2.74 6.70 0.24
CA ILE A 10 1.71 5.68 0.41
C ILE A 10 0.40 6.27 -0.12
N SER A 11 0.03 5.86 -1.32
CA SER A 11 -1.15 6.35 -2.03
C SER A 11 -2.35 5.45 -1.79
N PHE A 12 -3.48 6.04 -1.39
CA PHE A 12 -4.76 5.37 -1.20
C PHE A 12 -5.76 5.83 -2.28
N PRO A 13 -6.21 4.97 -3.19
CA PRO A 13 -7.26 5.32 -4.13
C PRO A 13 -8.58 5.56 -3.40
N ARG A 14 -9.27 6.66 -3.71
CA ARG A 14 -10.51 7.05 -2.99
C ARG A 14 -11.62 5.99 -3.06
N ASN A 15 -11.76 5.26 -4.16
CA ASN A 15 -12.70 4.15 -4.31
C ASN A 15 -12.36 2.90 -3.47
N ARG A 16 -11.18 2.83 -2.84
CA ARG A 16 -10.77 1.73 -1.94
C ARG A 16 -10.97 2.07 -0.46
N TYR A 17 -11.62 3.17 -0.13
CA TYR A 17 -11.83 3.63 1.25
C TYR A 17 -12.35 2.54 2.18
N ASN A 18 -13.40 1.80 1.75
CA ASN A 18 -14.01 0.77 2.58
C ASN A 18 -13.04 -0.38 2.90
N ASP A 19 -12.17 -0.75 1.96
CA ASP A 19 -11.20 -1.82 2.17
C ASP A 19 -10.06 -1.37 3.10
N VAL A 20 -9.57 -0.14 2.92
CA VAL A 20 -8.61 0.48 3.85
C VAL A 20 -9.21 0.57 5.26
N MET A 21 -10.49 0.95 5.37
CA MET A 21 -11.16 1.05 6.66
C MET A 21 -11.35 -0.29 7.37
N LYS A 22 -11.51 -1.40 6.63
CA LYS A 22 -11.49 -2.75 7.25
C LYS A 22 -10.13 -3.01 7.91
N ALA A 23 -9.03 -2.67 7.24
CA ALA A 23 -7.69 -2.83 7.80
C ALA A 23 -7.46 -1.94 9.03
N VAL A 24 -7.90 -0.66 8.99
CA VAL A 24 -7.81 0.25 10.15
C VAL A 24 -8.62 -0.28 11.34
N ARG A 25 -9.85 -0.77 11.12
CA ARG A 25 -10.72 -1.29 12.18
C ARG A 25 -10.22 -2.60 12.78
N ASN A 26 -9.60 -3.44 11.97
CA ASN A 26 -9.05 -4.73 12.41
C ASN A 26 -7.63 -4.62 12.98
N SER A 27 -7.01 -3.43 12.90
CA SER A 27 -5.70 -3.16 13.51
C SER A 27 -5.80 -2.95 15.02
N ASN A 28 -4.74 -3.29 15.76
CA ASN A 28 -4.67 -3.01 17.20
C ASN A 28 -4.02 -1.64 17.47
N GLU A 29 -3.98 -1.20 18.73
CA GLU A 29 -3.44 0.13 19.10
C GLU A 29 -1.97 0.34 18.69
N HIS A 30 -1.16 -0.72 18.69
CA HIS A 30 0.29 -0.64 18.48
C HIS A 30 0.72 -0.95 17.05
N VAL A 31 -0.08 -1.64 16.25
CA VAL A 31 0.31 -2.14 14.94
C VAL A 31 -0.84 -2.03 13.95
N MET A 32 -0.54 -1.45 12.79
CA MET A 32 -1.41 -1.44 11.62
C MET A 32 -0.60 -1.83 10.39
N ALA A 33 -1.05 -2.87 9.68
CA ALA A 33 -0.38 -3.37 8.49
C ALA A 33 -1.31 -3.29 7.27
N LEU A 34 -0.73 -2.96 6.12
CA LEU A 34 -1.42 -2.83 4.84
C LEU A 34 -0.58 -3.47 3.74
N GLY A 35 -1.21 -4.37 2.98
CA GLY A 35 -0.63 -4.84 1.71
C GLY A 35 -0.73 -3.75 0.64
N SER A 36 0.19 -3.77 -0.32
CA SER A 36 0.19 -2.88 -1.46
C SER A 36 -0.07 -3.66 -2.75
N SER A 37 -0.56 -2.95 -3.77
CA SER A 37 -0.64 -3.47 -5.12
C SER A 37 0.66 -3.23 -5.88
N PHE A 38 0.93 -4.07 -6.88
CA PHE A 38 1.97 -3.82 -7.85
C PHE A 38 1.76 -2.46 -8.54
N SER A 39 2.86 -1.72 -8.75
CA SER A 39 2.80 -0.38 -9.34
C SER A 39 3.49 -0.37 -10.69
N LEU A 40 2.73 -0.05 -11.74
CA LEU A 40 3.26 0.10 -13.10
C LEU A 40 4.12 1.37 -13.28
N GLU A 41 4.00 2.33 -12.37
CA GLU A 41 4.72 3.61 -12.41
C GLU A 41 6.12 3.51 -11.77
N ALA A 42 6.34 2.53 -10.90
CA ALA A 42 7.64 2.29 -10.29
C ALA A 42 8.61 1.66 -11.31
N ASP A 43 9.86 2.12 -11.32
CA ASP A 43 10.92 1.57 -12.19
C ASP A 43 11.59 0.33 -11.59
N SER A 44 11.30 0.03 -10.33
CA SER A 44 11.84 -1.11 -9.60
C SER A 44 10.90 -1.53 -8.46
N HIS A 45 11.04 -2.76 -7.99
CA HIS A 45 10.31 -3.28 -6.82
C HIS A 45 11.26 -4.00 -5.88
N LEU A 46 11.00 -3.88 -4.58
CA LEU A 46 11.62 -4.75 -3.59
C LEU A 46 11.15 -6.18 -3.78
N VAL A 47 12.05 -7.13 -3.53
CA VAL A 47 11.79 -8.57 -3.59
C VAL A 47 12.45 -9.22 -2.39
N CYS A 48 11.72 -10.14 -1.75
CA CYS A 48 12.24 -10.99 -0.70
C CYS A 48 12.67 -12.32 -1.32
N ILE A 49 13.95 -12.68 -1.16
CA ILE A 49 14.50 -13.94 -1.68
C ILE A 49 14.88 -14.81 -0.49
N GLN A 50 14.37 -16.04 -0.49
CA GLN A 50 14.79 -17.08 0.43
C GLN A 50 16.05 -17.76 -0.13
N ASN A 51 17.13 -17.74 0.66
CA ASN A 51 18.36 -18.45 0.34
C ASN A 51 18.24 -19.94 0.65
N GLU A 52 19.17 -20.75 0.15
CA GLU A 52 19.22 -22.21 0.38
C GLU A 52 19.23 -22.57 1.88
N ASP A 53 19.82 -21.72 2.72
CA ASP A 53 19.86 -21.88 4.18
C ASP A 53 18.53 -21.56 4.89
N GLY A 54 17.48 -21.20 4.14
CA GLY A 54 16.17 -20.83 4.66
C GLY A 54 16.06 -19.38 5.17
N ASN A 55 17.15 -18.62 5.14
CA ASN A 55 17.20 -17.19 5.51
C ASN A 55 16.64 -16.31 4.39
N TYR A 56 16.02 -15.19 4.76
CA TYR A 56 15.46 -14.21 3.83
C TYR A 56 16.38 -13.01 3.64
N GLN A 57 16.48 -12.53 2.40
CA GLN A 57 17.22 -11.31 2.05
C GLN A 57 16.38 -10.40 1.17
N THR A 58 16.50 -9.10 1.40
CA THR A 58 15.91 -8.06 0.54
C THR A 58 16.79 -7.81 -0.67
N GLN A 59 16.21 -7.89 -1.86
CA GLN A 59 16.79 -7.38 -3.10
C GLN A 59 15.83 -6.38 -3.75
N ALA A 60 16.29 -5.68 -4.78
CA ALA A 60 15.43 -4.86 -5.62
C ALA A 60 15.66 -5.25 -7.08
N ILE A 61 14.57 -5.53 -7.80
CA ILE A 61 14.60 -5.77 -9.24
C ILE A 61 14.25 -4.47 -9.96
N ASN A 62 14.99 -4.12 -11.01
CA ASN A 62 14.75 -2.93 -11.80
C ASN A 62 14.33 -3.28 -13.23
N ILE A 63 13.59 -2.37 -13.85
CA ILE A 63 13.35 -2.42 -15.30
C ILE A 63 14.71 -2.23 -16.00
N GLN A 64 15.04 -3.16 -16.91
CA GLN A 64 16.31 -3.15 -17.63
C GLN A 64 16.58 -1.77 -18.25
N ASN A 65 17.80 -1.27 -18.07
CA ASN A 65 18.28 0.01 -18.58
C ASN A 65 17.58 1.27 -18.04
N LYS A 66 16.84 1.20 -16.92
CA LYS A 66 16.34 2.38 -16.22
C LYS A 66 17.07 2.61 -14.88
N PRO A 67 17.49 3.85 -14.59
CA PRO A 67 18.00 4.20 -13.26
C PRO A 67 16.88 4.07 -12.23
N ARG A 68 17.24 3.66 -11.01
CA ARG A 68 16.31 3.48 -9.91
C ARG A 68 15.92 4.83 -9.31
N LEU A 69 14.71 5.30 -9.59
CA LEU A 69 14.18 6.57 -9.07
C LEU A 69 13.03 6.33 -8.08
N VAL A 70 12.13 5.39 -8.43
CA VAL A 70 10.95 5.03 -7.67
C VAL A 70 10.93 3.51 -7.48
N THR A 71 11.05 3.08 -6.22
CA THR A 71 10.93 1.65 -5.87
C THR A 71 9.58 1.35 -5.25
N GLY A 72 8.87 0.36 -5.78
CA GLY A 72 7.70 -0.22 -5.13
C GLY A 72 8.06 -1.13 -3.96
N ALA A 73 7.20 -1.18 -2.95
CA ALA A 73 7.28 -2.11 -1.82
C ALA A 73 5.94 -2.86 -1.67
N SER A 74 5.97 -4.12 -1.23
CA SER A 74 4.81 -5.05 -1.18
C SER A 74 3.85 -4.80 -0.02
N PHE A 75 4.34 -4.26 1.09
CA PHE A 75 3.51 -3.95 2.25
C PHE A 75 4.09 -2.80 3.07
N VAL A 76 3.27 -2.22 3.94
CA VAL A 76 3.69 -1.28 4.97
C VAL A 76 3.14 -1.69 6.33
N VAL A 77 3.98 -1.60 7.36
CA VAL A 77 3.61 -1.80 8.77
C VAL A 77 3.90 -0.52 9.53
N PHE A 78 2.88 0.07 10.11
CA PHE A 78 3.00 1.14 11.09
C PHE A 78 3.07 0.54 12.49
N ASN A 79 4.15 0.81 13.20
CA ASN A 79 4.42 0.26 14.52
C ASN A 79 4.55 1.40 15.55
N GLY A 80 3.56 1.51 16.44
CA GLY A 80 3.46 2.47 17.53
C GLY A 80 4.36 2.16 18.74
N ALA A 81 5.41 1.34 18.59
CA ALA A 81 6.30 0.93 19.67
C ALA A 81 7.63 1.70 19.72
N LEU A 82 7.71 2.89 19.11
CA LEU A 82 8.92 3.71 19.19
C LEU A 82 9.11 4.20 20.64
N LYS A 83 10.27 3.91 21.22
CA LYS A 83 10.60 4.36 22.58
C LYS A 83 11.02 5.82 22.54
N SER A 84 10.41 6.67 23.37
CA SER A 84 10.76 8.11 23.47
C SER A 84 12.23 8.35 23.84
N SER A 85 12.87 7.38 24.49
CA SER A 85 14.31 7.42 24.83
C SER A 85 15.24 7.34 23.62
N THR A 86 14.73 7.03 22.42
CA THR A 86 15.53 6.98 21.19
C THR A 86 15.84 8.37 20.62
N GLY A 87 15.15 9.43 21.08
CA GLY A 87 15.33 10.78 20.55
C GLY A 87 14.88 10.93 19.08
N LEU A 88 14.09 9.98 18.56
CA LEU A 88 13.57 9.99 17.19
C LEU A 88 12.08 10.34 17.19
N LYS A 89 11.64 11.10 16.17
CA LYS A 89 10.21 11.35 15.93
C LYS A 89 9.53 10.13 15.29
N ALA A 90 10.21 9.56 14.31
CA ALA A 90 9.81 8.33 13.62
C ALA A 90 11.05 7.69 12.99
N LYS A 91 10.97 6.38 12.73
CA LYS A 91 12.02 5.62 12.04
C LYS A 91 11.39 4.79 10.93
N SER A 92 11.90 4.98 9.71
CA SER A 92 11.55 4.18 8.54
C SER A 92 12.64 3.13 8.32
N SER A 93 12.27 1.90 7.98
CA SER A 93 13.21 0.82 7.65
C SER A 93 12.59 -0.19 6.69
N ILE A 94 13.39 -0.72 5.77
CA ILE A 94 12.97 -1.80 4.88
C ILE A 94 13.03 -3.13 5.64
N VAL A 95 11.97 -3.93 5.52
CA VAL A 95 11.89 -5.29 6.08
C VAL A 95 11.41 -6.21 4.97
N GLU A 96 12.27 -7.12 4.53
CA GLU A 96 11.99 -8.01 3.40
C GLU A 96 11.63 -7.18 2.15
N ASP A 97 10.45 -7.38 1.56
CA ASP A 97 9.96 -6.59 0.43
C ASP A 97 9.00 -5.46 0.83
N GLY A 98 8.88 -5.18 2.13
CA GLY A 98 8.01 -4.17 2.69
C GLY A 98 8.72 -3.06 3.46
N LEU A 99 7.89 -2.16 4.00
CA LEU A 99 8.30 -1.00 4.76
C LEU A 99 7.79 -1.08 6.20
N MET A 100 8.67 -0.87 7.17
CA MET A 100 8.32 -0.70 8.58
C MET A 100 8.50 0.78 8.95
N VAL A 101 7.42 1.40 9.41
CA VAL A 101 7.39 2.78 9.90
C VAL A 101 7.12 2.76 11.40
N GLN A 102 8.15 2.96 12.19
CA GLN A 102 8.06 3.02 13.65
C GLN A 102 7.77 4.45 14.09
N VAL A 103 6.70 4.63 14.86
CA VAL A 103 6.22 5.93 15.35
C VAL A 103 5.88 5.84 16.83
N LEU A 104 5.70 6.99 17.48
CA LEU A 104 5.12 7.04 18.82
C LEU A 104 3.65 6.54 18.79
N PRO A 105 3.12 5.97 19.88
CA PRO A 105 1.73 5.53 19.97
C PRO A 105 0.72 6.60 19.55
N GLU A 106 0.94 7.84 19.98
CA GLU A 106 0.06 8.99 19.70
C GLU A 106 0.06 9.36 18.21
N ALA A 107 1.22 9.25 17.56
CA ALA A 107 1.33 9.47 16.13
C ALA A 107 0.59 8.40 15.32
N LEU A 108 0.58 7.13 15.78
CA LEU A 108 -0.21 6.07 15.15
C LEU A 108 -1.71 6.33 15.22
N ILE A 109 -2.20 6.90 16.32
CA ILE A 109 -3.60 7.34 16.44
C ILE A 109 -3.90 8.44 15.40
N SER A 110 -3.03 9.45 15.30
CA SER A 110 -3.17 10.53 14.32
C SER A 110 -3.16 10.03 12.87
N ILE A 111 -2.29 9.06 12.54
CA ILE A 111 -2.25 8.40 11.23
C ILE A 111 -3.59 7.71 10.93
N LYS A 112 -4.11 6.93 11.88
CA LYS A 112 -5.40 6.24 11.72
C LYS A 112 -6.54 7.22 11.52
N ASP A 113 -6.54 8.33 12.25
CA ASP A 113 -7.58 9.35 12.12
C ASP A 113 -7.49 10.10 10.79
N ALA A 114 -6.30 10.39 10.30
CA ALA A 114 -6.12 10.97 8.97
C ALA A 114 -6.63 10.05 7.85
N ILE A 115 -6.35 8.74 7.96
CA ILE A 115 -6.88 7.73 7.02
C ILE A 115 -8.42 7.69 7.10
N LYS A 116 -9.02 7.67 8.30
CA LYS A 116 -10.48 7.68 8.48
C LYS A 116 -11.14 8.91 7.84
N ASN A 117 -10.49 10.06 7.96
CA ASN A 117 -11.01 11.35 7.48
C ASN A 117 -10.70 11.64 6.01
N MET A 118 -10.05 10.70 5.31
CA MET A 118 -9.60 10.88 3.92
C MET A 118 -8.69 12.11 3.72
N THR A 119 -7.88 12.42 4.72
CA THR A 119 -6.94 13.56 4.71
C THR A 119 -5.51 13.06 4.54
N ASP A 120 -4.71 13.85 3.85
CA ASP A 120 -3.28 13.58 3.70
C ASP A 120 -2.56 13.75 5.05
N HIS A 121 -1.50 12.96 5.27
CA HIS A 121 -0.73 12.97 6.51
C HIS A 121 0.75 12.80 6.21
N VAL A 122 1.60 13.50 6.95
CA VAL A 122 3.04 13.51 6.75
C VAL A 122 3.75 13.11 8.03
N ILE A 123 4.57 12.08 7.95
CA ILE A 123 5.41 11.58 9.04
C ILE A 123 6.85 11.99 8.73
N GLN A 124 7.43 12.78 9.63
CA GLN A 124 8.83 13.18 9.55
C GLN A 124 9.70 12.17 10.32
N CYS A 125 10.52 11.41 9.59
CA CYS A 125 11.49 10.49 10.19
C CYS A 125 12.82 11.20 10.45
N GLY A 126 13.43 10.89 11.60
CA GLY A 126 14.69 11.48 12.04
C GLY A 126 14.67 11.95 13.50
N PRO A 127 15.77 12.59 13.96
CA PRO A 127 15.93 13.05 15.33
C PRO A 127 14.97 14.19 15.70
N VAL A 128 14.61 14.28 16.98
CA VAL A 128 13.73 15.34 17.50
C VAL A 128 14.39 16.71 17.43
N ASP A 129 15.71 16.76 17.64
CA ASP A 129 16.46 18.00 17.91
C ASP A 129 17.12 18.64 16.68
N THR A 130 16.92 18.09 15.49
CA THR A 130 17.48 18.63 14.24
C THR A 130 16.39 19.06 13.28
N SER A 131 16.60 20.20 12.61
CA SER A 131 15.68 20.74 11.59
C SER A 131 15.73 19.98 10.26
N THR A 132 16.70 19.07 10.11
CA THR A 132 16.86 18.22 8.93
C THR A 132 16.17 16.89 9.13
N THR A 133 15.07 16.65 8.41
CA THR A 133 14.41 15.35 8.34
C THR A 133 15.23 14.39 7.49
N ASP A 134 15.49 13.19 7.98
CA ASP A 134 16.25 12.17 7.26
C ASP A 134 15.43 11.59 6.10
N GLU A 135 14.15 11.31 6.38
CA GLU A 135 13.20 10.77 5.43
C GLU A 135 11.78 11.27 5.76
N THR A 136 10.95 11.46 4.74
CA THR A 136 9.54 11.80 4.92
C THR A 136 8.65 10.69 4.40
N VAL A 137 7.71 10.21 5.22
CA VAL A 137 6.66 9.28 4.78
C VAL A 137 5.36 10.05 4.63
N GLU A 138 4.82 10.10 3.42
CA GLU A 138 3.60 10.81 3.06
C GLU A 138 2.48 9.80 2.78
N LEU A 139 1.36 9.95 3.47
CA LEU A 139 0.11 9.25 3.21
C LEU A 139 -0.79 10.21 2.45
N ARG A 140 -1.25 9.81 1.26
CA ARG A 140 -2.12 10.66 0.43
C ARG A 140 -3.30 9.91 -0.16
N TRP A 141 -4.43 10.59 -0.27
CA TRP A 141 -5.61 10.07 -0.99
C TRP A 141 -5.60 10.54 -2.44
N VAL A 142 -5.39 9.59 -3.35
CA VAL A 142 -5.27 9.83 -4.79
C VAL A 142 -6.59 9.55 -5.52
N ASP A 143 -6.61 9.85 -6.82
CA ASP A 143 -7.76 9.55 -7.68
C ASP A 143 -8.13 8.06 -7.66
N ASN A 144 -9.36 7.77 -8.09
CA ASN A 144 -9.87 6.40 -8.10
C ASN A 144 -8.97 5.50 -8.95
N ASP A 145 -8.69 4.32 -8.42
CA ASP A 145 -8.07 3.24 -9.18
C ASP A 145 -9.04 2.85 -10.30
N ARG A 146 -8.56 2.89 -11.55
CA ARG A 146 -9.30 2.48 -12.75
C ARG A 146 -8.53 1.42 -13.54
N ASN A 147 -7.42 0.92 -13.01
CA ASN A 147 -6.53 -0.01 -13.70
C ASN A 147 -7.03 -1.46 -13.59
N PHE A 148 -8.31 -1.67 -13.89
CA PHE A 148 -8.95 -2.98 -13.90
C PHE A 148 -9.97 -3.05 -15.05
N ASN A 149 -10.31 -4.27 -15.46
CA ASN A 149 -11.16 -4.53 -16.63
C ASN A 149 -10.59 -3.96 -17.94
N ILE A 150 -9.26 -3.81 -18.04
CA ILE A 150 -8.56 -3.29 -19.23
C ILE A 150 -8.84 -4.22 -20.42
N GLY A 151 -9.28 -3.66 -21.55
CA GLY A 151 -9.63 -4.40 -22.75
C GLY A 151 -10.98 -5.12 -22.72
N VAL A 152 -11.74 -5.05 -21.62
CA VAL A 152 -13.07 -5.64 -21.53
C VAL A 152 -14.10 -4.71 -22.17
N LYS A 153 -14.95 -5.26 -23.03
CA LYS A 153 -16.04 -4.55 -23.70
C LYS A 153 -17.39 -5.16 -23.36
N SER A 154 -18.42 -4.34 -23.37
CA SER A 154 -19.80 -4.79 -23.29
C SER A 154 -20.17 -5.66 -24.50
N TYR A 155 -20.86 -6.78 -24.26
CA TYR A 155 -21.38 -7.66 -25.31
C TYR A 155 -22.62 -7.11 -26.02
N ILE A 156 -23.21 -6.01 -25.53
CA ILE A 156 -24.44 -5.44 -26.08
C ILE A 156 -24.11 -4.35 -27.12
N ASP A 157 -23.19 -3.46 -26.78
CA ASP A 157 -22.93 -2.21 -27.49
C ASP A 157 -21.43 -1.93 -27.72
N GLU A 158 -20.55 -2.88 -27.37
CA GLU A 158 -19.08 -2.77 -27.49
C GLU A 158 -18.44 -1.64 -26.67
N THR A 159 -19.20 -0.97 -25.80
CA THR A 159 -18.68 0.10 -24.95
C THR A 159 -17.57 -0.43 -24.03
N PRO A 160 -16.42 0.27 -23.92
CA PRO A 160 -15.34 -0.13 -23.01
C PRO A 160 -15.79 -0.13 -21.55
N LEU A 161 -15.44 -1.19 -20.81
CA LEU A 161 -15.78 -1.35 -19.39
C LEU A 161 -14.58 -1.11 -18.46
N GLU A 162 -13.53 -0.47 -18.97
CA GLU A 162 -12.30 -0.19 -18.23
C GLU A 162 -12.58 0.73 -17.04
N GLY A 163 -12.12 0.33 -15.85
CA GLY A 163 -12.33 1.08 -14.61
C GLY A 163 -13.77 1.09 -14.07
N LEU A 164 -14.70 0.33 -14.68
CA LEU A 164 -16.06 0.18 -14.16
C LEU A 164 -16.15 -0.96 -13.15
N GLU A 165 -16.64 -0.67 -11.95
CA GLU A 165 -16.76 -1.67 -10.88
C GLU A 165 -17.58 -2.88 -11.32
N SER A 166 -17.07 -4.08 -11.05
CA SER A 166 -17.70 -5.34 -11.41
C SER A 166 -18.02 -6.14 -10.15
N VAL A 167 -19.23 -6.69 -10.08
CA VAL A 167 -19.63 -7.61 -9.01
C VAL A 167 -19.79 -9.00 -9.61
N SER A 168 -19.01 -9.97 -9.11
CA SER A 168 -19.22 -11.37 -9.47
C SER A 168 -20.46 -11.87 -8.73
N VAL A 169 -21.51 -12.17 -9.50
CA VAL A 169 -22.71 -12.83 -8.99
C VAL A 169 -22.42 -14.34 -8.96
N LYS A 170 -22.37 -14.90 -7.75
CA LYS A 170 -22.32 -16.35 -7.55
C LYS A 170 -23.75 -16.85 -7.39
N CYS A 171 -24.36 -17.30 -8.48
CA CYS A 171 -25.62 -18.02 -8.43
C CYS A 171 -25.31 -19.52 -8.21
N PRO A 172 -25.95 -20.22 -7.27
CA PRO A 172 -25.75 -21.66 -7.09
C PRO A 172 -26.30 -22.50 -8.24
N THR A 173 -27.06 -21.89 -9.16
CA THR A 173 -27.83 -22.62 -10.16
C THR A 173 -27.89 -21.81 -11.44
N ASP A 174 -27.29 -22.36 -12.49
CA ASP A 174 -27.44 -21.89 -13.86
C ASP A 174 -28.61 -22.63 -14.51
N PHE A 175 -29.29 -22.00 -15.47
CA PHE A 175 -30.47 -22.57 -16.14
C PHE A 175 -30.18 -22.77 -17.63
N LEU A 176 -30.60 -23.91 -18.15
CA LEU A 176 -30.56 -24.27 -19.57
C LEU A 176 -32.02 -24.46 -20.03
N GLY A 177 -32.64 -23.38 -20.51
CA GLY A 177 -34.07 -23.34 -20.81
C GLY A 177 -34.92 -23.53 -19.54
N ASP A 178 -35.83 -24.50 -19.55
CA ASP A 178 -36.66 -24.85 -18.38
C ASP A 178 -35.98 -25.87 -17.44
N THR A 179 -34.73 -26.25 -17.73
CA THR A 179 -33.97 -27.24 -16.95
C THR A 179 -32.73 -26.63 -16.31
N LEU A 180 -32.21 -27.27 -15.27
CA LEU A 180 -30.98 -26.83 -14.61
C LEU A 180 -29.77 -27.12 -15.53
N ALA A 181 -28.90 -26.13 -15.71
CA ALA A 181 -27.56 -26.37 -16.23
C ALA A 181 -26.72 -26.97 -15.09
N LEU A 182 -26.42 -28.27 -15.20
CA LEU A 182 -25.54 -29.00 -14.29
C LEU A 182 -24.07 -28.71 -14.59
#